data_AF-A0A2V7N4I4-F1
#
_entry.id   AF-A0A2V7N4I4-F1
#
_cell.length_a   1.000
_cell.length_b   1.000
_cell.length_c   1.000
_cell.angle_alpha   90.00
_cell.angle_beta   90.00
_cell.angle_gamma   90.00
#
_symmetry.space_group_name_H-M   'P 1'
#
loop_
_entity.id
_entity.type
_entity.pdbx_description
1 polymer ?
#
loop_
_entity_poly.entity_id
_entity_poly.type
_entity_poly.pdbx_seq_one_letter_code
_entity_poly.pdbx_strand_id
1 'polypeptide(L)'
;VEQFKTPIVAGIWPLISLRNAEFLANEVPGVSVPDEVLARMRKAQDKGKEAALAEGVAIAREMFTRVKQMVQGVQVSAPFGRVEVALQVFQ
;
A
#
# COMPACT_ATOMS: atom_id res chain seq x y z
N VAL A 1 -20.61 11.84 1.21
CA VAL A 1 -21.09 10.46 0.96
C VAL A 1 -21.92 9.87 2.10
N GLU A 2 -21.70 10.27 3.35
CA GLU A 2 -22.45 9.76 4.52
C GLU A 2 -23.98 9.84 4.40
N GLN A 3 -24.50 10.90 3.78
CA GLN A 3 -25.94 11.07 3.53
C GLN A 3 -26.58 9.94 2.71
N PHE A 4 -25.79 9.24 1.90
CA PHE A 4 -26.26 8.15 1.04
C PHE A 4 -26.20 6.78 1.74
N LYS A 5 -25.63 6.70 2.95
CA LYS A 5 -25.46 5.48 3.75
C LYS A 5 -24.83 4.30 2.98
N THR A 6 -24.07 4.59 1.92
CA THR A 6 -23.40 3.57 1.11
C THR A 6 -22.10 3.14 1.79
N PRO A 7 -21.87 1.84 2.03
CA PRO A 7 -20.61 1.35 2.58
C PRO A 7 -19.43 1.70 1.69
N ILE A 8 -18.34 2.17 2.29
CA ILE A 8 -17.08 2.47 1.63
C ILE A 8 -16.08 1.37 1.99
N VAL A 9 -15.43 0.82 0.96
CA VAL A 9 -14.34 -0.14 1.09
C VAL A 9 -13.05 0.52 0.62
N ALA A 10 -12.03 0.55 1.48
CA ALA A 10 -10.72 1.07 1.09
C ALA A 10 -9.92 0.00 0.34
N GLY A 11 -9.41 0.34 -0.84
CA GLY A 11 -8.41 -0.47 -1.54
C GLY A 11 -7.01 -0.16 -1.00
N ILE A 12 -6.24 -1.18 -0.66
CA ILE A 12 -4.84 -1.06 -0.24
C ILE A 12 -3.98 -1.91 -1.17
N TRP A 13 -2.96 -1.29 -1.76
CA TRP A 13 -1.99 -1.95 -2.63
C TRP A 13 -0.59 -1.87 -2.02
N PRO A 14 -0.02 -2.99 -1.53
CA PRO A 14 1.34 -3.02 -1.03
C PRO A 14 2.37 -2.73 -2.13
N LEU A 15 3.33 -1.86 -1.84
CA LEU A 15 4.45 -1.57 -2.74
C LEU A 15 5.42 -2.77 -2.76
N ILE A 16 5.88 -3.15 -3.94
CA ILE A 16 6.75 -4.34 -4.11
C ILE A 16 8.23 -3.99 -4.34
N SER A 17 8.52 -2.75 -4.75
CA SER A 17 9.86 -2.24 -5.04
C SER A 17 9.83 -0.72 -5.17
N LEU A 18 11.01 -0.08 -5.13
CA LEU A 18 11.12 1.35 -5.40
C LEU A 18 10.57 1.70 -6.81
N ARG A 19 10.93 0.92 -7.83
CA ARG A 19 10.46 1.15 -9.21
C ARG A 19 8.94 1.13 -9.31
N ASN A 20 8.28 0.23 -8.58
CA ASN A 20 6.82 0.17 -8.54
C ASN A 20 6.23 1.42 -7.87
N ALA A 21 6.83 1.90 -6.79
CA ALA A 21 6.40 3.13 -6.11
C ALA A 21 6.57 4.37 -7.02
N GLU A 22 7.70 4.48 -7.72
CA GLU A 22 7.98 5.58 -8.65
C GLU A 22 7.04 5.54 -9.87
N PHE A 23 6.70 4.36 -10.37
CA PHE A 23 5.68 4.23 -11.42
C PHE A 23 4.31 4.73 -10.95
N LEU A 24 3.88 4.37 -9.74
CA LEU A 24 2.62 4.87 -9.17
C LEU A 24 2.63 6.39 -8.97
N ALA A 25 3.78 6.96 -8.58
CA ALA A 25 3.91 8.39 -8.34
C ALA A 25 3.87 9.24 -9.62
N ASN A 26 4.46 8.73 -10.71
CA ASN A 26 4.71 9.53 -11.91
C ASN A 26 3.80 9.17 -13.09
N GLU A 27 3.39 7.91 -13.21
CA GLU A 27 2.75 7.39 -14.42
C GLU A 27 1.25 7.09 -14.24
N VAL A 28 0.72 7.12 -13.01
CA VAL A 28 -0.69 6.80 -12.74
C VAL A 28 -1.49 8.08 -12.42
N PRO A 29 -2.38 8.52 -13.33
CA PRO A 29 -3.21 9.70 -13.11
C PRO A 29 -4.08 9.58 -11.85
N GLY A 30 -4.10 10.64 -11.05
CA GLY A 30 -4.89 10.69 -9.82
C GLY A 30 -4.27 9.97 -8.63
N VAL A 31 -3.08 9.37 -8.78
CA VAL A 31 -2.29 8.84 -7.66
C VAL A 31 -1.27 9.87 -7.21
N SER A 32 -1.14 10.03 -5.90
CA SER A 32 -0.08 10.81 -5.28
C SER A 32 0.62 9.94 -4.26
N VAL A 33 1.94 9.83 -4.38
CA VAL A 33 2.78 9.10 -3.43
C VAL A 33 3.62 10.13 -2.68
N PRO A 34 3.50 10.24 -1.36
CA PRO A 34 4.30 11.17 -0.57
C PRO A 34 5.81 10.89 -0.71
N ASP A 35 6.64 11.94 -0.72
CA ASP A 35 8.10 11.82 -0.82
C ASP A 35 8.69 10.94 0.29
N GLU A 36 8.11 10.96 1.50
CA GLU A 36 8.50 10.11 2.61
C GLU A 36 8.36 8.61 2.28
N VAL A 37 7.33 8.23 1.52
CA VAL A 37 7.09 6.85 1.10
C VAL A 37 8.15 6.43 0.09
N LEU A 38 8.46 7.29 -0.89
CA LEU A 38 9.52 7.04 -1.87
C LEU A 38 10.90 6.92 -1.19
N ALA A 39 11.20 7.79 -0.22
CA ALA A 39 12.44 7.75 0.54
C ALA A 39 12.60 6.45 1.35
N ARG A 40 11.53 6.01 2.03
CA ARG A 40 11.49 4.72 2.74
C ARG A 40 11.74 3.55 1.80
N MET A 41 11.03 3.51 0.66
CA MET A 41 11.20 2.48 -0.36
C MET A 41 12.62 2.46 -0.93
N ARG A 42 13.24 3.62 -1.15
CA ARG A 42 14.63 3.72 -1.64
C ARG A 42 15.62 3.11 -0.65
N LYS A 43 15.54 3.53 0.62
CA LYS A 43 16.39 2.99 1.69
C LYS A 43 16.24 1.48 1.87
N ALA A 44 15.02 0.96 1.69
CA ALA A 44 14.77 -0.48 1.75
C ALA A 44 15.30 -1.20 0.51
N GLN A 45 15.17 -0.60 -0.68
CA GLN A 45 15.67 -1.16 -1.94
C GLN A 45 17.19 -1.31 -1.96
N ASP A 46 17.93 -0.40 -1.33
CA ASP A 46 19.39 -0.48 -1.17
C ASP A 46 19.83 -1.73 -0.39
N LYS A 47 18.94 -2.29 0.45
CA LYS A 47 19.17 -3.53 1.22
C LYS A 47 18.72 -4.79 0.47
N GLY A 48 18.14 -4.65 -0.72
CA GLY A 48 17.69 -5.75 -1.56
C GLY A 48 16.16 -5.84 -1.75
N LYS A 49 15.74 -6.75 -2.64
CA LYS A 49 14.34 -6.91 -3.04
C LYS A 49 13.41 -7.34 -1.89
N GLU A 50 13.90 -8.21 -1.00
CA GLU A 50 13.11 -8.69 0.14
C GLU A 50 12.86 -7.56 1.15
N ALA A 51 13.87 -6.75 1.43
CA ALA A 51 13.73 -5.58 2.30
C ALA A 51 12.75 -4.54 1.71
N ALA A 52 12.83 -4.28 0.40
CA ALA A 52 11.87 -3.40 -0.28
C ALA A 52 10.43 -3.91 -0.18
N LEU A 53 10.22 -5.21 -0.36
CA LEU A 53 8.89 -5.82 -0.21
C LEU A 53 8.38 -5.72 1.24
N ALA A 54 9.23 -6.01 2.22
CA ALA A 54 8.88 -5.92 3.63
C ALA A 54 8.49 -4.49 4.03
N GLU A 55 9.23 -3.49 3.54
CA GLU A 55 8.91 -2.07 3.77
C GLU A 55 7.58 -1.68 3.13
N GLY A 56 7.32 -2.11 1.89
CA GLY A 56 6.05 -1.83 1.23
C GLY A 56 4.84 -2.49 1.90
N VAL A 57 5.02 -3.67 2.49
CA VAL A 57 4.01 -4.32 3.36
C VAL A 57 3.82 -3.53 4.66
N ALA A 58 4.90 -3.05 5.29
CA ALA A 58 4.82 -2.23 6.49
C ALA A 58 4.04 -0.94 6.25
N ILE A 59 4.32 -0.24 5.14
CA ILE A 59 3.57 0.96 4.72
C ILE A 59 2.08 0.62 4.51
N ALA A 60 1.76 -0.48 3.84
CA ALA A 60 0.37 -0.90 3.65
C ALA A 60 -0.34 -1.22 4.98
N ARG A 61 0.36 -1.82 5.95
CA ARG A 61 -0.16 -2.10 7.30
C ARG A 61 -0.41 -0.82 8.10
N GLU A 62 0.46 0.18 7.98
CA GLU A 62 0.25 1.50 8.57
C GLU A 62 -1.01 2.16 7.97
N MET A 63 -1.20 2.09 6.66
CA MET A 63 -2.40 2.58 5.99
C MET A 63 -3.65 1.85 6.48
N PHE A 64 -3.63 0.52 6.53
CA PHE A 64 -4.72 -0.29 7.07
C PHE A 64 -5.13 0.15 8.47
N THR A 65 -4.15 0.29 9.37
CA THR A 65 -4.38 0.71 10.75
C THR A 65 -5.04 2.08 10.85
N ARG A 66 -4.69 3.02 9.96
CA ARG A 66 -5.28 4.36 9.92
C ARG A 66 -6.71 4.34 9.37
N VAL A 67 -6.95 3.62 8.28
CA VAL A 67 -8.24 3.68 7.57
C VAL A 67 -9.32 2.78 8.18
N LYS A 68 -8.96 1.70 8.88
CA LYS A 68 -9.93 0.69 9.37
C LYS A 68 -11.04 1.24 10.27
N GLN A 69 -10.85 2.40 10.89
CA GLN A 69 -11.88 3.04 11.74
C GLN A 69 -12.81 3.97 10.94
N MET A 70 -12.48 4.24 9.67
CA MET A 70 -13.17 5.20 8.81
C MET A 70 -14.00 4.51 7.72
N VAL A 71 -13.76 3.23 7.46
CA VAL A 71 -14.36 2.47 6.35
C VAL A 71 -15.02 1.19 6.84
N GLN A 72 -15.97 0.67 6.07
CA GLN A 72 -16.74 -0.52 6.43
C GLN A 72 -16.05 -1.82 5.99
N GLY A 73 -15.01 -1.71 5.17
CA GLY A 73 -14.19 -2.83 4.77
C GLY A 73 -12.88 -2.37 4.13
N VAL A 74 -11.95 -3.32 4.00
CA VAL A 74 -10.68 -3.11 3.31
C VAL A 74 -10.46 -4.25 2.33
N GLN A 75 -10.11 -3.90 1.10
CA GLN A 75 -9.63 -4.84 0.09
C GLN A 75 -8.13 -4.65 -0.04
N VAL A 76 -7.36 -5.74 0.12
CA VAL A 76 -5.91 -5.71 -0.06
C VAL A 76 -5.58 -6.45 -1.36
N SER A 77 -4.81 -5.82 -2.25
CA SER A 77 -4.36 -6.48 -3.48
C SER A 77 -3.26 -7.51 -3.17
N ALA A 78 -3.30 -8.65 -3.87
CA ALA A 78 -2.23 -9.65 -3.83
C ALA A 78 -1.28 -9.41 -5.02
N PRO A 79 -0.16 -8.68 -4.83
CA PRO A 79 0.73 -8.37 -5.93
C PRO A 79 1.28 -9.66 -6.55
N PHE A 80 1.10 -9.81 -7.87
CA PHE A 80 1.45 -11.01 -8.64
C PHE A 80 0.85 -12.32 -8.12
N GLY A 81 -0.32 -12.26 -7.47
CA GLY A 81 -0.98 -13.44 -6.92
C GLY A 81 -0.35 -13.98 -5.63
N ARG A 82 0.59 -13.25 -5.01
CA ARG A 82 1.21 -13.65 -3.73
C ARG A 82 0.30 -13.32 -2.57
N VAL A 83 -0.60 -14.25 -2.23
CA VAL A 83 -1.61 -14.08 -1.18
C VAL A 83 -0.97 -13.84 0.19
N GLU A 84 0.17 -14.46 0.47
CA GLU A 84 0.89 -14.33 1.74
C GLU A 84 1.31 -12.89 2.00
N VAL A 85 1.72 -12.17 0.94
CA VAL A 85 2.10 -10.75 1.04
C VAL A 85 0.89 -9.89 1.41
N ALA A 86 -0.28 -10.17 0.83
CA ALA A 86 -1.52 -9.49 1.19
C ALA A 86 -1.94 -9.80 2.63
N LEU A 87 -1.83 -11.05 3.07
CA LEU A 87 -2.18 -11.45 4.44
C LEU A 87 -1.30 -10.77 5.50
N GLN A 88 -0.02 -10.51 5.20
CA GLN A 88 0.87 -9.78 6.10
C GLN A 88 0.41 -8.34 6.36
N VAL A 89 -0.47 -7.75 5.55
CA VAL A 89 -1.03 -6.41 5.81
C VAL A 89 -1.99 -6.43 7.00
N PHE A 90 -2.64 -7.57 7.27
CA PHE A 90 -3.64 -7.71 8.34
C PHE A 90 -3.06 -8.21 9.67
N GLN A 91 -1.80 -8.64 9.69
CA GLN A 91 -1.08 -9.04 10.90
C GLN A 91 -0.61 -7.82 11.70
#